data_AF-A0A3R6REI3-F1
#
_entry.id   AF-A0A3R6REI3-F1
#
_cell.length_a   1.000
_cell.length_b   1.000
_cell.length_c   1.000
_cell.angle_alpha   90.00
_cell.angle_beta   90.00
_cell.angle_gamma   90.00
#
_symmetry.space_group_name_H-M   'P 1'
#
loop_
_entity.id
_entity.type
_entity.pdbx_description
1 polymer ?
#
loop_
_entity_poly.entity_id
_entity_poly.type
_entity_poly.pdbx_seq_one_letter_code
_entity_poly.pdbx_strand_id
1 'polypeptide(L)'
;MELRTAVSPRDVKHYTTERLREEFLIQNLFVPGEIKLVYSHIDRIITGAAVPVSPITLTAGDELRAEYFCQRRELGVINIGGAGMITVDGKVYKVGYKEAMYIGMGSKEIIFASEDEKQPAKFYLNSAPAHKTYPTVLIKPEGTPEEGVVIVKDENKVELGTLEDANHRVICKYILPGQVESCQLEMGMTKLEPGSVWNTMPCHTHDRRMEVYLYFDMPEDAFVMHYMGEPDETRHIVMRNEEAVISPSWSIHSGCGSRAYTFIWGMVGENQDFDDMDGVDNRDLK
;
A
#
# COMPACT_ATOMS: atom_id res chain seq x y z
N MET A 1 2.29 8.61 -16.63
CA MET A 1 1.72 8.07 -15.38
C MET A 1 0.22 7.92 -15.59
N GLU A 2 -0.40 6.83 -15.13
CA GLU A 2 -1.87 6.77 -15.17
C GLU A 2 -2.45 7.72 -14.12
N LEU A 3 -3.54 8.43 -14.43
CA LEU A 3 -4.14 9.43 -13.52
C LEU A 3 -5.57 9.00 -13.16
N ARG A 4 -5.89 8.97 -11.86
CA ARG A 4 -7.22 8.75 -11.31
C ARG A 4 -7.72 10.03 -10.62
N THR A 5 -8.94 10.45 -10.94
CA THR A 5 -9.54 11.67 -10.38
C THR A 5 -10.18 11.41 -9.02
N ALA A 6 -10.40 12.47 -8.24
CA ALA A 6 -11.26 12.40 -7.05
C ALA A 6 -12.73 12.25 -7.49
N VAL A 7 -13.51 11.55 -6.69
CA VAL A 7 -14.90 11.17 -7.01
C VAL A 7 -15.81 11.35 -5.79
N SER A 8 -17.06 11.74 -6.04
CA SER A 8 -18.07 11.93 -4.99
C SER A 8 -18.84 10.63 -4.74
N PRO A 9 -19.20 10.31 -3.48
CA PRO A 9 -20.10 9.18 -3.22
C PRO A 9 -21.45 9.31 -3.93
N ARG A 10 -21.91 10.56 -4.17
CA ARG A 10 -23.14 10.86 -4.91
C ARG A 10 -23.12 10.34 -6.35
N ASP A 11 -21.95 10.30 -6.96
CA ASP A 11 -21.75 9.81 -8.32
C ASP A 11 -21.50 8.30 -8.32
N VAL A 12 -20.63 7.83 -7.42
CA VAL A 12 -20.15 6.44 -7.38
C VAL A 12 -21.28 5.43 -7.15
N LYS A 13 -22.31 5.78 -6.39
CA LYS A 13 -23.48 4.89 -6.20
C LYS A 13 -24.20 4.52 -7.50
N HIS A 14 -24.00 5.28 -8.58
CA HIS A 14 -24.58 4.98 -9.89
C HIS A 14 -23.62 4.25 -10.84
N TYR A 15 -22.40 3.97 -10.42
CA TYR A 15 -21.39 3.36 -11.27
C TYR A 15 -21.72 1.90 -11.58
N THR A 16 -21.47 1.52 -12.82
CA THR A 16 -21.46 0.12 -13.25
C THR A 16 -20.21 -0.58 -12.69
N THR A 17 -20.19 -1.91 -12.75
CA THR A 17 -18.98 -2.70 -12.41
C THR A 17 -17.75 -2.25 -13.19
N GLU A 18 -17.89 -1.98 -14.49
CA GLU A 18 -16.80 -1.49 -15.33
C GLU A 18 -16.30 -0.13 -14.83
N ARG A 19 -17.21 0.80 -14.55
CA ARG A 19 -16.84 2.14 -14.08
C ARG A 19 -16.16 2.13 -12.71
N LEU A 20 -16.60 1.28 -11.78
CA LEU A 20 -15.91 1.10 -10.50
C LEU A 20 -14.46 0.63 -10.71
N ARG A 21 -14.24 -0.31 -11.62
CA ARG A 21 -12.89 -0.82 -11.93
C ARG A 21 -12.02 0.24 -12.59
N GLU A 22 -12.56 0.97 -13.57
CA GLU A 22 -11.87 2.08 -14.23
C GLU A 22 -11.42 3.18 -13.27
N GLU A 23 -12.12 3.38 -12.16
CA GLU A 23 -11.83 4.49 -11.22
C GLU A 23 -10.95 4.06 -10.05
N PHE A 24 -11.20 2.89 -9.48
CA PHE A 24 -10.56 2.48 -8.22
C PHE A 24 -9.57 1.34 -8.36
N LEU A 25 -9.79 0.41 -9.31
CA LEU A 25 -8.94 -0.76 -9.48
C LEU A 25 -7.69 -0.44 -10.28
N ILE A 26 -6.54 -0.87 -9.76
CA ILE A 26 -5.23 -0.81 -10.39
C ILE A 26 -4.80 -2.22 -10.75
N GLN A 27 -4.78 -2.52 -12.06
CA GLN A 27 -4.38 -3.82 -12.60
C GLN A 27 -3.01 -3.74 -13.27
N ASN A 28 -2.39 -4.90 -13.50
CA ASN A 28 -1.12 -5.03 -14.22
C ASN A 28 -0.01 -4.15 -13.62
N LEU A 29 0.05 -4.06 -12.28
CA LEU A 29 0.98 -3.19 -11.57
C LEU A 29 2.42 -3.71 -11.63
N PHE A 30 2.59 -5.03 -11.51
CA PHE A 30 3.90 -5.69 -11.45
C PHE A 30 4.33 -6.22 -12.83
N VAL A 31 4.79 -5.33 -13.71
CA VAL A 31 5.31 -5.72 -15.03
C VAL A 31 6.84 -5.83 -15.01
N PRO A 32 7.41 -7.01 -15.34
CA PRO A 32 8.86 -7.19 -15.41
C PRO A 32 9.54 -6.17 -16.33
N GLY A 33 10.59 -5.52 -15.83
CA GLY A 33 11.36 -4.51 -16.57
C GLY A 33 10.78 -3.11 -16.54
N GLU A 34 9.69 -2.87 -15.81
CA GLU A 34 9.01 -1.57 -15.78
C GLU A 34 8.87 -1.01 -14.36
N ILE A 35 8.73 0.31 -14.29
CA ILE A 35 8.12 1.02 -13.16
C ILE A 35 6.76 1.50 -13.63
N LYS A 36 5.70 1.04 -12.99
CA LYS A 36 4.34 1.53 -13.22
C LYS A 36 3.88 2.37 -12.05
N LEU A 37 3.30 3.53 -12.36
CA LEU A 37 2.85 4.51 -11.39
C LEU A 37 1.44 4.98 -11.77
N VAL A 38 0.56 5.04 -10.77
CA VAL A 38 -0.80 5.56 -10.82
C VAL A 38 -0.90 6.73 -9.84
N TYR A 39 -1.22 7.90 -10.35
CA TYR A 39 -1.43 9.12 -9.58
C TYR A 39 -2.92 9.26 -9.25
N SER A 40 -3.28 9.24 -7.97
CA SER A 40 -4.62 9.58 -7.52
C SER A 40 -4.71 11.05 -7.12
N HIS A 41 -5.75 11.77 -7.54
CA HIS A 41 -6.04 13.11 -7.02
C HIS A 41 -6.52 13.11 -5.57
N ILE A 42 -6.89 11.95 -5.02
CA ILE A 42 -7.22 11.79 -3.60
C ILE A 42 -5.90 11.80 -2.82
N ASP A 43 -5.70 12.85 -2.02
CA ASP A 43 -4.45 13.17 -1.29
C ASP A 43 -3.15 13.18 -2.14
N ARG A 44 -3.28 13.18 -3.47
CA ARG A 44 -2.14 13.20 -4.40
C ARG A 44 -1.18 12.01 -4.19
N ILE A 45 -1.69 10.90 -3.65
CA ILE A 45 -0.90 9.67 -3.50
C ILE A 45 -0.54 9.12 -4.88
N ILE A 46 0.70 8.66 -5.02
CA ILE A 46 1.13 7.85 -6.16
C ILE A 46 1.31 6.43 -5.65
N THR A 47 0.61 5.49 -6.27
CA THR A 47 0.76 4.05 -6.05
C THR A 47 1.42 3.42 -7.25
N GLY A 48 2.31 2.47 -7.02
CA GLY A 48 3.08 1.89 -8.12
C GLY A 48 3.75 0.57 -7.78
N ALA A 49 4.44 0.03 -8.77
CA ALA A 49 5.45 -1.00 -8.53
C ALA A 49 6.64 -0.86 -9.46
N ALA A 50 7.79 -1.33 -9.00
CA ALA A 50 9.01 -1.53 -9.79
C ALA A 50 9.38 -3.02 -9.78
N VAL A 51 9.55 -3.62 -10.97
CA VAL A 51 9.95 -5.03 -11.10
C VAL A 51 11.24 -5.11 -11.94
N PRO A 52 12.41 -4.86 -11.34
CA PRO A 52 13.65 -4.76 -12.09
C PRO A 52 14.18 -6.13 -12.55
N VAL A 53 14.16 -6.41 -13.85
CA VAL A 53 14.95 -7.50 -14.47
C VAL A 53 16.33 -7.00 -14.92
N SER A 54 16.48 -5.69 -15.05
CA SER A 54 17.73 -4.93 -15.06
C SER A 54 17.55 -3.73 -14.14
N PRO A 55 18.61 -3.03 -13.70
CA PRO A 55 18.45 -1.83 -12.87
C PRO A 55 17.52 -0.79 -13.52
N ILE A 56 16.55 -0.25 -12.78
CA ILE A 56 15.61 0.76 -13.26
C ILE A 56 15.59 1.96 -12.29
N THR A 57 15.78 3.15 -12.84
CA THR A 57 15.75 4.41 -12.07
C THR A 57 14.33 4.98 -11.99
N LEU A 58 13.90 5.36 -10.80
CA LEU A 58 12.66 6.09 -10.59
C LEU A 58 12.82 7.55 -11.02
N THR A 59 11.97 7.98 -11.96
CA THR A 59 11.97 9.36 -12.46
C THR A 59 10.68 10.07 -12.08
N ALA A 60 10.69 11.41 -12.00
CA ALA A 60 9.53 12.18 -11.55
C ALA A 60 8.33 12.12 -12.53
N GLY A 61 8.58 11.85 -13.82
CA GLY A 61 7.59 12.04 -14.88
C GLY A 61 7.19 13.52 -15.06
N ASP A 62 6.47 13.81 -16.14
CA ASP A 62 6.05 15.18 -16.47
C ASP A 62 4.93 15.69 -15.53
N GLU A 63 4.13 14.77 -14.98
CA GLU A 63 2.96 15.06 -14.15
C GLU A 63 3.35 15.70 -12.81
N LEU A 64 4.54 15.40 -12.29
CA LEU A 64 5.02 15.96 -11.02
C LEU A 64 5.63 17.35 -11.15
N ARG A 65 6.05 17.75 -12.37
CA ARG A 65 6.77 19.02 -12.61
C ARG A 65 7.92 19.24 -11.61
N ALA A 66 8.68 18.17 -11.36
CA ALA A 66 9.78 18.12 -10.40
C ALA A 66 11.06 17.65 -11.12
N GLU A 67 12.22 18.06 -10.60
CA GLU A 67 13.53 17.67 -11.15
C GLU A 67 13.85 16.19 -10.88
N TYR A 68 13.33 15.64 -9.78
CA TYR A 68 13.48 14.26 -9.35
C TYR A 68 12.30 13.84 -8.48
N PHE A 69 12.04 12.53 -8.36
CA PHE A 69 10.78 12.01 -7.83
C PHE A 69 10.48 12.48 -6.40
N CYS A 70 11.43 12.36 -5.48
CA CYS A 70 11.27 12.77 -4.07
C CYS A 70 11.62 14.24 -3.79
N GLN A 71 11.64 15.13 -4.79
CA GLN A 71 11.95 16.56 -4.56
C GLN A 71 11.01 17.20 -3.53
N ARG A 72 9.74 16.80 -3.54
CA ARG A 72 8.69 17.28 -2.63
C ARG A 72 7.77 16.12 -2.18
N ARG A 73 8.31 14.91 -2.14
CA ARG A 73 7.59 13.69 -1.84
C ARG A 73 8.42 12.78 -0.96
N GLU A 74 7.73 11.99 -0.15
CA GLU A 74 8.28 10.82 0.51
C GLU A 74 7.81 9.55 -0.18
N LEU A 75 8.52 8.45 0.01
CA LEU A 75 8.25 7.18 -0.66
C LEU A 75 8.41 6.02 0.32
N GLY A 76 7.37 5.22 0.48
CA GLY A 76 7.40 3.92 1.13
C GLY A 76 7.45 2.82 0.08
N VAL A 77 8.28 1.81 0.34
CA VAL A 77 8.49 0.66 -0.53
C VAL A 77 8.35 -0.62 0.28
N ILE A 78 7.64 -1.63 -0.23
CA ILE A 78 7.62 -2.98 0.35
C ILE A 78 7.91 -3.99 -0.77
N ASN A 79 8.88 -4.88 -0.55
CA ASN A 79 9.21 -5.92 -1.52
C ASN A 79 8.33 -7.16 -1.29
N ILE A 80 7.56 -7.56 -2.29
CA ILE A 80 6.72 -8.78 -2.27
C ILE A 80 7.24 -9.90 -3.18
N GLY A 81 8.44 -9.74 -3.75
CA GLY A 81 9.05 -10.69 -4.70
C GLY A 81 10.34 -11.29 -4.16
N GLY A 82 11.25 -11.66 -5.08
CA GLY A 82 12.60 -12.13 -4.72
C GLY A 82 13.45 -11.04 -4.07
N ALA A 83 14.64 -11.42 -3.59
CA ALA A 83 15.56 -10.47 -2.99
C ALA A 83 16.03 -9.42 -4.01
N GLY A 84 16.15 -8.17 -3.58
CA GLY A 84 16.58 -7.07 -4.43
C GLY A 84 17.37 -6.02 -3.67
N MET A 85 17.69 -4.94 -4.40
CA MET A 85 18.45 -3.81 -3.90
C MET A 85 17.77 -2.51 -4.30
N ILE A 86 17.80 -1.54 -3.38
CA ILE A 86 17.42 -0.16 -3.65
C ILE A 86 18.65 0.71 -3.40
N THR A 87 19.10 1.43 -4.43
CA THR A 87 20.18 2.41 -4.30
C THR A 87 19.56 3.79 -4.17
N VAL A 88 19.87 4.50 -3.09
CA VAL A 88 19.41 5.88 -2.85
C VAL A 88 20.62 6.79 -2.71
N ASP A 89 20.78 7.74 -3.64
CA ASP A 89 21.88 8.70 -3.68
C ASP A 89 23.27 8.04 -3.48
N GLY A 90 23.48 6.90 -4.15
CA GLY A 90 24.71 6.10 -4.09
C GLY A 90 24.82 5.10 -2.93
N LYS A 91 23.93 5.14 -1.93
CA LYS A 91 23.88 4.13 -0.85
C LYS A 91 23.00 2.96 -1.24
N VAL A 92 23.55 1.75 -1.20
CA VAL A 92 22.85 0.51 -1.55
C VAL A 92 22.23 -0.13 -0.31
N TYR A 93 20.94 -0.46 -0.39
CA TYR A 93 20.20 -1.20 0.61
C TYR A 93 19.76 -2.53 0.02
N LYS A 94 20.05 -3.65 0.69
CA LYS A 94 19.48 -4.95 0.35
C LYS A 94 18.10 -5.06 0.98
N VAL A 95 17.11 -5.41 0.17
CA VAL A 95 15.71 -5.47 0.57
C VAL A 95 15.16 -6.85 0.22
N GLY A 96 15.01 -7.67 1.24
CA GLY A 96 14.46 -9.03 1.13
C GLY A 96 12.96 -9.06 0.93
N TYR A 97 12.42 -10.27 0.75
CA TYR A 97 10.98 -10.50 0.73
C TYR A 97 10.34 -10.04 2.04
N LYS A 98 9.25 -9.26 1.95
CA LYS A 98 8.53 -8.66 3.09
C LYS A 98 9.38 -7.73 3.95
N GLU A 99 10.49 -7.22 3.43
CA GLU A 99 11.16 -6.05 3.98
C GLU A 99 10.64 -4.78 3.29
N ALA A 100 10.73 -3.65 4.00
CA ALA A 100 10.25 -2.37 3.52
C ALA A 100 11.35 -1.31 3.58
N MET A 101 11.12 -0.16 2.97
CA MET A 101 12.03 0.97 3.02
C MET A 101 11.23 2.27 3.02
N TYR A 102 11.65 3.22 3.84
CA TYR A 102 11.20 4.61 3.77
C TYR A 102 12.29 5.46 3.15
N ILE A 103 11.94 6.26 2.14
CA ILE A 103 12.83 7.17 1.43
C ILE A 103 12.30 8.58 1.62
N GLY A 104 13.08 9.40 2.31
CA GLY A 104 12.69 10.75 2.70
C GLY A 104 12.69 11.76 1.54
N MET A 105 11.97 12.86 1.76
CA MET A 105 11.99 14.02 0.87
C MET A 105 13.43 14.52 0.65
N GLY A 106 13.78 14.78 -0.61
CA GLY A 106 15.07 15.32 -1.02
C GLY A 106 16.00 14.31 -1.69
N SER A 107 15.73 13.00 -1.58
CA SER A 107 16.49 11.98 -2.31
C SER A 107 16.33 12.13 -3.82
N LYS A 108 17.46 12.14 -4.54
CA LYS A 108 17.52 12.53 -5.95
C LYS A 108 17.51 11.34 -6.88
N GLU A 109 18.35 10.35 -6.59
CA GLU A 109 18.50 9.16 -7.41
C GLU A 109 18.04 7.93 -6.63
N ILE A 110 17.05 7.22 -7.17
CA ILE A 110 16.49 5.99 -6.61
C ILE A 110 16.51 4.93 -7.70
N ILE A 111 17.28 3.87 -7.51
CA ILE A 111 17.47 2.78 -8.49
C ILE A 111 17.05 1.47 -7.85
N PHE A 112 16.15 0.75 -8.51
CA PHE A 112 15.72 -0.59 -8.13
C PHE A 112 16.48 -1.64 -8.92
N ALA A 113 16.92 -2.71 -8.26
CA ALA A 113 17.55 -3.88 -8.89
C ALA A 113 17.10 -5.19 -8.20
N SER A 114 17.11 -6.30 -8.93
CA SER A 114 16.92 -7.64 -8.37
C SER A 114 18.27 -8.32 -8.15
N GLU A 115 18.37 -9.19 -7.14
CA GLU A 115 19.54 -10.07 -6.99
C GLU A 115 19.55 -11.18 -8.05
N ASP A 116 18.38 -11.67 -8.46
CA ASP A 116 18.19 -12.65 -9.54
C ASP A 116 17.07 -12.18 -10.49
N GLU A 117 17.38 -11.96 -11.77
CA GLU A 117 16.42 -11.55 -12.80
C GLU A 117 15.33 -12.61 -13.06
N LYS A 118 15.60 -13.90 -12.75
CA LYS A 118 14.66 -15.01 -12.92
C LYS A 118 13.66 -15.10 -11.78
N GLN A 119 13.98 -14.49 -10.63
CA GLN A 119 13.13 -14.37 -9.46
C GLN A 119 13.15 -12.90 -9.02
N PRO A 120 12.61 -11.99 -9.84
CA PRO A 120 12.79 -10.57 -9.63
C PRO A 120 12.14 -10.11 -8.33
N ALA A 121 12.76 -9.10 -7.71
CA ALA A 121 12.11 -8.32 -6.68
C ALA A 121 10.87 -7.63 -7.25
N LYS A 122 9.85 -7.47 -6.40
CA LYS A 122 8.59 -6.81 -6.73
C LYS A 122 8.36 -5.71 -5.72
N PHE A 123 8.88 -4.53 -5.99
CA PHE A 123 8.81 -3.40 -5.08
C PHE A 123 7.48 -2.67 -5.26
N TYR A 124 6.55 -2.84 -4.32
CA TYR A 124 5.33 -2.03 -4.23
C TYR A 124 5.64 -0.65 -3.64
N LEU A 125 5.07 0.40 -4.22
CA LEU A 125 5.40 1.80 -3.95
C LEU A 125 4.17 2.58 -3.53
N ASN A 126 4.25 3.33 -2.44
CA ASN A 126 3.31 4.42 -2.14
C ASN A 126 4.09 5.71 -1.84
N SER A 127 3.72 6.80 -2.50
CA SER A 127 4.38 8.09 -2.35
C SER A 127 3.37 9.21 -2.11
N ALA A 128 3.66 10.02 -1.10
CA ALA A 128 2.84 11.15 -0.69
C ALA A 128 3.64 12.46 -0.81
N PRO A 129 2.98 13.62 -1.00
CA PRO A 129 3.63 14.90 -0.80
C PRO A 129 4.29 15.00 0.58
N ALA A 130 5.49 15.57 0.64
CA ALA A 130 6.22 15.76 1.88
C ALA A 130 6.72 17.21 1.98
N HIS A 131 6.77 17.72 3.22
CA HIS A 131 7.18 19.09 3.52
C HIS A 131 8.35 19.16 4.50
N LYS A 132 8.78 18.00 5.00
CA LYS A 132 9.92 17.83 5.88
C LYS A 132 10.72 16.60 5.41
N THR A 133 12.04 16.70 5.47
CA THR A 133 12.92 15.55 5.24
C THR A 133 13.01 14.74 6.53
N TYR A 134 12.69 13.47 6.43
CA TYR A 134 13.00 12.46 7.45
C TYR A 134 14.06 11.48 6.92
N PRO A 135 14.79 10.77 7.81
CA PRO A 135 15.88 9.88 7.41
C PRO A 135 15.41 8.71 6.55
N THR A 136 16.14 8.41 5.48
CA THR A 136 15.94 7.20 4.66
C THR A 136 16.41 5.96 5.44
N VAL A 137 15.51 4.99 5.64
CA VAL A 137 15.75 3.78 6.44
C VAL A 137 15.22 2.52 5.76
N LEU A 138 15.98 1.44 5.86
CA LEU A 138 15.50 0.08 5.61
C LEU A 138 14.71 -0.39 6.83
N ILE A 139 13.59 -1.06 6.62
CA ILE A 139 12.67 -1.51 7.67
C ILE A 139 12.54 -3.03 7.55
N LYS A 140 12.89 -3.75 8.60
CA LYS A 140 12.81 -5.21 8.63
C LYS A 140 11.81 -5.67 9.68
N PRO A 141 10.96 -6.68 9.40
CA PRO A 141 10.10 -7.27 10.42
C PRO A 141 10.89 -7.87 11.59
N GLU A 142 12.05 -8.44 11.29
CA GLU A 142 12.92 -9.13 12.25
C GLU A 142 14.38 -8.84 11.93
N GLY A 143 15.26 -9.00 12.92
CA GLY A 143 16.70 -8.81 12.78
C GLY A 143 17.27 -7.93 13.90
N THR A 144 18.44 -7.37 13.62
CA THR A 144 19.16 -6.52 14.57
C THR A 144 19.15 -5.08 14.06
N PRO A 145 18.81 -4.07 14.91
CA PRO A 145 18.93 -2.67 14.53
C PRO A 145 20.38 -2.30 14.21
N GLU A 146 20.57 -1.52 13.16
CA GLU A 146 21.86 -0.95 12.77
C GLU A 146 21.65 0.40 12.08
N GLU A 147 22.73 1.10 11.72
CA GLU A 147 22.61 2.45 11.15
C GLU A 147 21.82 2.44 9.83
N GLY A 148 20.67 3.12 9.84
CA GLY A 148 19.77 3.16 8.69
C GLY A 148 18.91 1.91 8.53
N VAL A 149 18.83 1.05 9.56
CA VAL A 149 17.93 -0.12 9.62
C VAL A 149 17.07 -0.05 10.87
N VAL A 150 15.76 -0.02 10.68
CA VAL A 150 14.74 -0.07 11.72
C VAL A 150 14.15 -1.47 11.76
N ILE A 151 14.06 -2.07 12.95
CA ILE A 151 13.33 -3.31 13.16
C ILE A 151 11.93 -2.96 13.63
N VAL A 152 10.91 -3.58 13.03
CA VAL A 152 9.51 -3.37 13.44
C VAL A 152 9.36 -3.79 14.90
N LYS A 153 8.86 -2.85 15.71
CA LYS A 153 8.67 -3.06 17.15
C LYS A 153 7.59 -4.11 17.41
N ASP A 154 7.68 -4.81 18.53
CA ASP A 154 6.72 -5.87 18.85
C ASP A 154 5.31 -5.31 19.07
N GLU A 155 5.15 -4.11 19.63
CA GLU A 155 3.83 -3.46 19.74
C GLU A 155 3.18 -3.14 18.39
N ASN A 156 3.97 -3.10 17.31
CA ASN A 156 3.53 -2.86 15.94
C ASN A 156 3.31 -4.16 15.15
N LYS A 157 3.46 -5.32 15.81
CA LYS A 157 3.10 -6.65 15.31
C LYS A 157 1.86 -7.14 16.05
N VAL A 158 0.69 -6.90 15.47
CA VAL A 158 -0.58 -7.10 16.15
C VAL A 158 -1.31 -8.31 15.57
N GLU A 159 -1.55 -9.32 16.40
CA GLU A 159 -2.40 -10.46 16.06
C GLU A 159 -3.84 -10.18 16.51
N LEU A 160 -4.80 -10.29 15.60
CA LEU A 160 -6.20 -9.96 15.84
C LEU A 160 -7.13 -11.01 15.23
N GLY A 161 -8.37 -11.01 15.71
CA GLY A 161 -9.44 -11.83 15.15
C GLY A 161 -9.40 -13.28 15.63
N THR A 162 -10.33 -14.07 15.09
CA THR A 162 -10.50 -15.49 15.41
C THR A 162 -10.79 -16.28 14.13
N LEU A 163 -10.61 -17.59 14.18
CA LEU A 163 -10.96 -18.46 13.06
C LEU A 163 -12.49 -18.53 12.91
N GLU A 164 -13.23 -18.50 14.01
CA GLU A 164 -14.69 -18.53 14.07
C GLU A 164 -15.33 -17.33 13.36
N ASP A 165 -14.73 -16.16 13.50
CA ASP A 165 -15.13 -14.93 12.79
C ASP A 165 -14.53 -14.83 11.38
N ALA A 166 -13.75 -15.85 10.97
CA ALA A 166 -13.02 -15.92 9.71
C ALA A 166 -12.13 -14.69 9.45
N ASN A 167 -11.54 -14.10 10.49
CA ASN A 167 -10.75 -12.87 10.41
C ASN A 167 -9.41 -12.95 11.19
N HIS A 168 -8.96 -14.14 11.59
CA HIS A 168 -7.66 -14.34 12.25
C HIS A 168 -6.52 -13.88 11.34
N ARG A 169 -5.73 -12.92 11.81
CA ARG A 169 -4.71 -12.24 11.00
C ARG A 169 -3.59 -11.64 11.85
N VAL A 170 -2.43 -11.47 11.23
CA VAL A 170 -1.27 -10.79 11.82
C VAL A 170 -0.97 -9.54 11.01
N ILE A 171 -0.91 -8.40 11.70
CA ILE A 171 -0.59 -7.07 11.15
C ILE A 171 0.86 -6.74 11.51
N CYS A 172 1.62 -6.28 10.54
CA CYS A 172 2.97 -5.73 10.70
C CYS A 172 2.98 -4.28 10.20
N LYS A 173 3.10 -3.30 11.10
CA LYS A 173 3.11 -1.87 10.75
C LYS A 173 4.55 -1.43 10.46
N TYR A 174 4.84 -1.05 9.22
CA TYR A 174 6.21 -0.71 8.79
C TYR A 174 6.51 0.79 8.97
N ILE A 175 5.63 1.65 8.45
CA ILE A 175 5.76 3.11 8.55
C ILE A 175 4.60 3.60 9.42
N LEU A 176 4.94 4.08 10.61
CA LEU A 176 4.02 4.54 11.65
C LEU A 176 4.77 5.51 12.58
N PRO A 177 4.12 6.59 13.06
CA PRO A 177 4.68 7.47 14.09
C PRO A 177 5.29 6.70 15.27
N GLY A 178 6.44 7.16 15.76
CA GLY A 178 7.16 6.52 16.86
C GLY A 178 8.00 5.30 16.46
N GLN A 179 7.96 4.86 15.21
CA GLN A 179 8.87 3.83 14.65
C GLN A 179 9.66 4.38 13.46
N VAL A 180 8.95 4.84 12.43
CA VAL A 180 9.53 5.52 11.27
C VAL A 180 8.76 6.81 11.07
N GLU A 181 9.42 7.93 11.34
CA GLU A 181 8.83 9.25 11.16
C GLU A 181 8.66 9.56 9.67
N SER A 182 7.45 10.00 9.30
CA SER A 182 7.06 10.42 7.95
C SER A 182 6.27 11.73 8.04
N CYS A 183 5.97 12.37 6.90
CA CYS A 183 5.11 13.55 6.89
C CYS A 183 3.63 13.18 7.04
N GLN A 184 3.20 12.15 6.32
CA GLN A 184 1.82 11.68 6.32
C GLN A 184 1.68 10.21 5.93
N LEU A 185 2.68 9.64 5.24
CA LEU A 185 2.61 8.26 4.76
C LEU A 185 2.69 7.28 5.92
N GLU A 186 1.71 6.40 6.01
CA GLU A 186 1.70 5.21 6.86
C GLU A 186 1.56 3.98 5.98
N MET A 187 2.23 2.88 6.35
CA MET A 187 2.16 1.63 5.60
C MET A 187 2.30 0.44 6.52
N GLY A 188 1.53 -0.60 6.22
CA GLY A 188 1.63 -1.89 6.87
C GLY A 188 1.27 -3.04 5.96
N MET A 189 1.52 -4.25 6.44
CA MET A 189 1.15 -5.49 5.77
C MET A 189 0.37 -6.35 6.74
N THR A 190 -0.66 -7.01 6.23
CA THR A 190 -1.49 -7.92 7.02
C THR A 190 -1.60 -9.24 6.29
N LYS A 191 -1.30 -10.32 7.02
CA LYS A 191 -1.42 -11.69 6.54
C LYS A 191 -2.61 -12.35 7.23
N LEU A 192 -3.55 -12.88 6.45
CA LEU A 192 -4.64 -13.68 7.00
C LEU A 192 -4.15 -15.11 7.24
N GLU A 193 -4.55 -15.69 8.36
CA GLU A 193 -4.23 -17.09 8.65
C GLU A 193 -5.15 -18.04 7.86
N PRO A 194 -4.71 -19.28 7.55
CA PRO A 194 -5.51 -20.24 6.81
C PRO A 194 -6.90 -20.45 7.41
N GLY A 195 -7.94 -20.38 6.57
CA GLY A 195 -9.33 -20.45 7.00
C GLY A 195 -9.98 -19.09 7.30
N SER A 196 -9.18 -18.02 7.41
CA SER A 196 -9.70 -16.66 7.51
C SER A 196 -9.71 -15.98 6.14
N VAL A 197 -10.77 -15.21 5.91
CA VAL A 197 -11.03 -14.55 4.62
C VAL A 197 -11.39 -13.08 4.74
N TRP A 198 -11.71 -12.59 5.95
CA TRP A 198 -12.05 -11.19 6.18
C TRP A 198 -10.85 -10.36 6.63
N ASN A 199 -10.61 -9.24 5.96
CA ASN A 199 -9.89 -8.11 6.55
C ASN A 199 -10.88 -7.01 6.97
N THR A 200 -10.44 -6.11 7.85
CA THR A 200 -11.17 -4.90 8.26
C THR A 200 -12.67 -5.13 8.46
N MET A 201 -13.01 -6.09 9.32
CA MET A 201 -14.38 -6.45 9.69
C MET A 201 -14.45 -6.60 11.23
N PRO A 202 -15.24 -5.79 11.95
CA PRO A 202 -16.09 -4.69 11.46
C PRO A 202 -15.29 -3.61 10.71
N CYS A 203 -15.94 -2.95 9.74
CA CYS A 203 -15.30 -1.94 8.91
C CYS A 203 -15.42 -0.53 9.54
N HIS A 204 -14.76 0.43 8.92
CA HIS A 204 -14.78 1.83 9.34
C HIS A 204 -14.57 2.75 8.13
N THR A 205 -14.79 4.04 8.33
CA THR A 205 -14.34 5.13 7.45
C THR A 205 -13.38 6.04 8.19
N HIS A 206 -12.69 6.92 7.47
CA HIS A 206 -11.86 7.97 8.07
C HIS A 206 -11.87 9.22 7.19
N ASP A 207 -12.68 10.21 7.54
CA ASP A 207 -12.86 11.42 6.71
C ASP A 207 -11.58 12.24 6.49
N ARG A 208 -10.59 12.09 7.37
CA ARG A 208 -9.33 12.85 7.36
C ARG A 208 -8.18 12.17 6.62
N ARG A 209 -8.39 10.93 6.15
CA ARG A 209 -7.36 10.10 5.51
C ARG A 209 -7.93 9.31 4.33
N MET A 210 -7.07 8.75 3.50
CA MET A 210 -7.44 7.84 2.43
C MET A 210 -6.50 6.64 2.44
N GLU A 211 -6.93 5.50 1.90
CA GLU A 211 -6.12 4.29 1.85
C GLU A 211 -6.00 3.71 0.44
N VAL A 212 -4.91 2.97 0.21
CA VAL A 212 -4.73 2.12 -0.97
C VAL A 212 -4.33 0.72 -0.52
N TYR A 213 -5.06 -0.28 -0.99
CA TYR A 213 -4.85 -1.68 -0.65
C TYR A 213 -4.21 -2.41 -1.83
N LEU A 214 -3.17 -3.21 -1.59
CA LEU A 214 -2.64 -4.18 -2.54
C LEU A 214 -2.89 -5.59 -2.01
N TYR A 215 -3.56 -6.45 -2.79
CA TYR A 215 -3.78 -7.86 -2.45
C TYR A 215 -2.76 -8.76 -3.15
N PHE A 216 -2.14 -9.70 -2.43
CA PHE A 216 -1.14 -10.64 -2.98
C PHE A 216 -1.03 -11.93 -2.15
N ASP A 217 -0.07 -12.80 -2.51
CA ASP A 217 0.05 -14.18 -1.99
C ASP A 217 -1.23 -15.00 -2.19
N MET A 218 -1.88 -14.80 -3.34
CA MET A 218 -3.13 -15.49 -3.70
C MET A 218 -2.89 -16.50 -4.83
N PRO A 219 -3.49 -17.71 -4.75
CA PRO A 219 -3.56 -18.63 -5.88
C PRO A 219 -4.27 -18.01 -7.10
N GLU A 220 -3.94 -18.47 -8.30
CA GLU A 220 -4.49 -17.94 -9.56
C GLU A 220 -6.02 -18.01 -9.64
N ASP A 221 -6.63 -19.05 -9.06
CA ASP A 221 -8.08 -19.26 -9.02
C ASP A 221 -8.78 -18.49 -7.88
N ALA A 222 -8.02 -17.83 -6.99
CA ALA A 222 -8.56 -17.07 -5.88
C ALA A 222 -8.95 -15.64 -6.28
N PHE A 223 -9.80 -15.02 -5.46
CA PHE A 223 -10.18 -13.61 -5.58
C PHE A 223 -10.49 -13.02 -4.21
N VAL A 224 -10.51 -11.69 -4.13
CA VAL A 224 -11.08 -10.95 -3.00
C VAL A 224 -12.24 -10.10 -3.50
N MET A 225 -13.38 -10.18 -2.81
CA MET A 225 -14.43 -9.16 -2.91
C MET A 225 -14.00 -7.99 -2.05
N HIS A 226 -13.42 -6.95 -2.65
CA HIS A 226 -13.10 -5.71 -1.94
C HIS A 226 -14.37 -4.86 -1.85
N TYR A 227 -14.90 -4.71 -0.65
CA TYR A 227 -16.02 -3.85 -0.33
C TYR A 227 -15.57 -2.41 -0.14
N MET A 228 -16.29 -1.53 -0.80
CA MET A 228 -16.10 -0.08 -0.80
C MET A 228 -17.46 0.61 -0.81
N GLY A 229 -17.52 1.95 -0.81
CA GLY A 229 -18.77 2.69 -0.73
C GLY A 229 -18.99 3.36 0.62
N GLU A 230 -19.97 4.26 0.71
CA GLU A 230 -20.50 4.68 2.01
C GLU A 230 -21.11 3.45 2.72
N PRO A 231 -21.09 3.37 4.07
CA PRO A 231 -21.60 2.23 4.82
C PRO A 231 -23.04 1.80 4.46
N ASP A 232 -23.88 2.74 4.03
CA ASP A 232 -25.28 2.52 3.67
C ASP A 232 -25.52 2.37 2.15
N GLU A 233 -24.47 2.33 1.33
CA GLU A 233 -24.51 2.20 -0.12
C GLU A 233 -23.28 1.43 -0.63
N THR A 234 -23.02 0.26 -0.05
CA THR A 234 -21.78 -0.47 -0.35
C THR A 234 -21.76 -1.01 -1.79
N ARG A 235 -20.56 -1.15 -2.34
CA ARG A 235 -20.23 -1.76 -3.63
C ARG A 235 -19.07 -2.71 -3.42
N HIS A 236 -18.76 -3.49 -4.46
CA HIS A 236 -17.58 -4.34 -4.43
C HIS A 236 -16.82 -4.31 -5.75
N ILE A 237 -15.53 -4.63 -5.65
CA ILE A 237 -14.65 -4.91 -6.77
C ILE A 237 -14.08 -6.30 -6.58
N VAL A 238 -14.19 -7.15 -7.61
CA VAL A 238 -13.48 -8.44 -7.65
C VAL A 238 -12.02 -8.17 -7.96
N MET A 239 -11.17 -8.46 -6.97
CA MET A 239 -9.72 -8.31 -7.00
C MET A 239 -9.03 -9.65 -7.26
N ARG A 240 -7.91 -9.63 -7.98
CA ARG A 240 -6.99 -10.76 -8.20
C ARG A 240 -5.65 -10.54 -7.51
N ASN A 241 -4.80 -11.57 -7.55
CA ASN A 241 -3.44 -11.49 -7.04
C ASN A 241 -2.69 -10.31 -7.69
N GLU A 242 -1.95 -9.56 -6.88
CA GLU A 242 -1.10 -8.43 -7.29
C GLU A 242 -1.87 -7.24 -7.90
N GLU A 243 -3.16 -7.11 -7.57
CA GLU A 243 -3.98 -5.94 -7.90
C GLU A 243 -4.17 -5.02 -6.69
N ALA A 244 -4.23 -3.71 -6.95
CA ALA A 244 -4.43 -2.70 -5.92
C ALA A 244 -5.76 -1.94 -6.11
N VAL A 245 -6.26 -1.32 -5.05
CA VAL A 245 -7.51 -0.55 -5.07
C VAL A 245 -7.39 0.70 -4.22
N ILE A 246 -7.86 1.82 -4.78
CA ILE A 246 -7.90 3.13 -4.13
C ILE A 246 -9.20 3.23 -3.33
N SER A 247 -9.10 3.56 -2.04
CA SER A 247 -10.24 3.83 -1.17
C SER A 247 -10.30 5.33 -0.81
N PRO A 248 -11.30 6.08 -1.31
CA PRO A 248 -11.56 7.45 -0.87
C PRO A 248 -11.93 7.54 0.61
N SER A 249 -11.73 8.71 1.23
CA SER A 249 -11.97 8.94 2.68
C SER A 249 -13.39 8.58 3.16
N TRP A 250 -14.40 8.84 2.32
CA TRP A 250 -15.80 8.55 2.60
C TRP A 250 -16.17 7.07 2.46
N SER A 251 -15.25 6.25 1.94
CA SER A 251 -15.49 4.84 1.61
C SER A 251 -14.99 3.92 2.72
N ILE A 252 -15.76 2.87 3.00
CA ILE A 252 -15.21 1.71 3.70
C ILE A 252 -14.13 1.04 2.85
N HIS A 253 -13.31 0.20 3.48
CA HIS A 253 -12.31 -0.62 2.81
C HIS A 253 -12.21 -1.96 3.53
N SER A 254 -13.04 -2.91 3.11
CA SER A 254 -13.07 -4.27 3.67
C SER A 254 -12.94 -5.28 2.54
N GLY A 255 -12.58 -6.52 2.85
CA GLY A 255 -12.23 -7.52 1.86
C GLY A 255 -12.61 -8.91 2.36
N CYS A 256 -13.29 -9.66 1.51
CA CYS A 256 -13.60 -11.07 1.74
C CYS A 256 -12.98 -11.93 0.63
N GLY A 257 -11.99 -12.74 0.98
CA GLY A 257 -11.31 -13.65 0.08
C GLY A 257 -12.08 -14.93 -0.20
N SER A 258 -11.82 -15.56 -1.35
CA SER A 258 -12.20 -16.95 -1.59
C SER A 258 -11.27 -17.94 -0.86
N ARG A 259 -10.10 -17.47 -0.42
CA ARG A 259 -9.07 -18.15 0.39
C ARG A 259 -8.33 -17.10 1.22
N ALA A 260 -7.48 -17.52 2.15
CA ALA A 260 -6.56 -16.62 2.85
C ALA A 260 -5.60 -15.93 1.85
N TYR A 261 -5.21 -14.70 2.17
CA TYR A 261 -4.35 -13.85 1.35
C TYR A 261 -3.48 -12.94 2.25
N THR A 262 -2.53 -12.25 1.64
CA THR A 262 -1.80 -11.14 2.27
C THR A 262 -2.22 -9.84 1.59
N PHE A 263 -2.24 -8.73 2.32
CA PHE A 263 -2.39 -7.42 1.72
C PHE A 263 -1.46 -6.39 2.35
N ILE A 264 -1.12 -5.36 1.57
CA ILE A 264 -0.48 -4.13 2.05
C ILE A 264 -1.53 -3.04 2.06
N TRP A 265 -1.56 -2.25 3.12
CA TRP A 265 -2.29 -1.00 3.19
C TRP A 265 -1.30 0.16 3.24
N GLY A 266 -1.58 1.21 2.48
CA GLY A 266 -0.90 2.49 2.55
C GLY A 266 -1.91 3.60 2.78
N MET A 267 -1.65 4.43 3.78
CA MET A 267 -2.56 5.49 4.22
C MET A 267 -1.84 6.83 4.18
N VAL A 268 -2.57 7.88 3.79
CA VAL A 268 -2.12 9.28 3.81
C VAL A 268 -3.29 10.17 4.20
N GLY A 269 -3.02 11.40 4.64
CA GLY A 269 -4.06 12.37 4.95
C GLY A 269 -3.59 13.51 5.84
N GLU A 270 -4.55 14.15 6.50
CA GLU A 270 -4.30 15.30 7.38
C GLU A 270 -3.56 14.93 8.68
N ASN A 271 -3.82 13.73 9.22
CA ASN A 271 -3.21 13.23 10.44
C ASN A 271 -2.72 11.79 10.28
N GLN A 272 -1.97 11.33 11.28
CA GLN A 272 -1.47 9.96 11.39
C GLN A 272 -1.97 9.31 12.70
N ASP A 273 -3.13 9.76 13.18
CA ASP A 273 -3.75 9.15 14.35
C ASP A 273 -4.50 7.90 13.88
N PHE A 274 -3.87 6.74 14.07
CA PHE A 274 -4.40 5.48 13.59
C PHE A 274 -5.77 5.14 14.19
N ASP A 275 -6.07 5.61 15.42
CA ASP A 275 -7.31 5.31 16.12
C ASP A 275 -8.45 6.30 15.79
N ASP A 276 -8.16 7.35 15.03
CA ASP A 276 -9.11 8.37 14.60
C ASP A 276 -9.98 7.87 13.43
N MET A 277 -10.89 6.94 13.71
CA MET A 277 -11.76 6.27 12.74
C MET A 277 -13.22 6.26 13.17
N ASP A 278 -14.12 6.24 12.18
CA ASP A 278 -15.56 6.13 12.37
C ASP A 278 -15.98 4.66 12.18
N GLY A 279 -16.02 3.91 13.29
CA GLY A 279 -16.40 2.50 13.28
C GLY A 279 -17.85 2.29 12.85
N VAL A 280 -18.07 1.27 12.01
CA VAL A 280 -19.40 0.90 11.51
C VAL A 280 -19.87 -0.38 12.20
N ASP A 281 -21.04 -0.35 12.83
CA ASP A 281 -21.67 -1.56 13.35
C ASP A 281 -22.14 -2.44 12.18
N ASN A 282 -21.82 -3.73 12.22
CA ASN A 282 -22.20 -4.66 11.14
C ASN A 282 -23.72 -4.70 10.87
N ARG A 283 -24.55 -4.31 11.85
CA ARG A 283 -26.02 -4.24 11.70
C ARG A 283 -26.49 -3.05 10.86
N ASP A 284 -25.64 -2.05 10.66
CA ASP A 284 -25.96 -0.82 9.94
C ASP A 284 -25.49 -0.85 8.48
N LEU A 285 -24.68 -1.85 8.09
CA LEU A 285 -24.20 -2.04 6.72
C LEU A 285 -25.34 -2.40 5.76
N LYS A 286 -25.31 -1.84 4.54
CA LYS A 286 -26.27 -2.12 3.46
C LYS A 286 -25.62 -2.58 2.16
#